data_AF-A0A920NPF2-F1
#
_entry.id   AF-A0A920NPF2-F1
#
_cell.length_a   1.000
_cell.length_b   1.000
_cell.length_c   1.000
_cell.angle_alpha   90.00
_cell.angle_beta   90.00
_cell.angle_gamma   90.00
#
_symmetry.space_group_name_H-M   'P 1'
#
loop_
_entity.id
_entity.type
_entity.pdbx_description
1 polymer ?
#
loop_
_entity_poly.entity_id
_entity_poly.type
_entity_poly.pdbx_seq_one_letter_code
_entity_poly.pdbx_strand_id
1 'polypeptide(L)' 'MNRIGIDLGGTKIEAILLSSTNKVVERTRIPTNQQDGYEASLKG' A
#
# COMPACT_ATOMS: atom_id res chain seq x y z
N MET A 1 -17.23 -8.35 3.97
CA MET A 1 -16.48 -7.09 4.13
C MET A 1 -15.19 -7.22 3.36
N ASN A 2 -14.78 -6.18 2.62
CA ASN A 2 -13.49 -6.15 1.93
C ASN A 2 -12.37 -5.92 2.94
N ARG A 3 -11.16 -6.41 2.63
CA ARG A 3 -9.97 -6.27 3.46
C ARG A 3 -8.90 -5.51 2.68
N ILE A 4 -8.11 -4.70 3.38
CA ILE A 4 -6.97 -4.00 2.78
C ILE A 4 -5.70 -4.53 3.44
N GLY A 5 -4.73 -4.93 2.63
CA GLY A 5 -3.36 -5.25 3.08
C GLY A 5 -2.40 -4.21 2.54
N ILE A 6 -1.51 -3.71 3.40
CA ILE A 6 -0.47 -2.75 3.04
C ILE A 6 0.90 -3.36 3.40
N ASP A 7 1.80 -3.42 2.43
CA ASP A 7 3.21 -3.81 2.61
C ASP A 7 4.10 -2.57 2.43
N LEU A 8 4.80 -2.21 3.50
CA LEU A 8 5.63 -1.01 3.57
C LEU A 8 7.10 -1.40 3.35
N GLY A 9 7.51 -1.44 2.08
CA GLY A 9 8.90 -1.63 1.70
C GLY A 9 9.70 -0.32 1.69
N GLY A 10 11.02 -0.42 1.83
CA GLY A 10 11.90 0.73 1.74
C GLY A 10 11.86 1.40 0.36
N THR A 11 11.80 0.65 -0.73
CA THR A 11 11.80 1.23 -2.08
C THR A 11 10.40 1.45 -2.64
N LYS A 12 9.45 0.56 -2.29
CA LYS A 12 8.08 0.57 -2.82
C LYS A 12 7.10 0.19 -1.71
N ILE A 13 5.93 0.81 -1.74
CA ILE A 13 4.76 0.45 -0.94
C ILE A 13 3.76 -0.28 -1.84
N GLU A 14 3.16 -1.34 -1.34
CA GLU A 14 2.12 -2.10 -2.05
C GLU A 14 0.83 -2.14 -1.24
N ALA A 15 -0.29 -1.86 -1.90
CA ALA A 15 -1.63 -1.96 -1.33
C ALA A 15 -2.45 -2.99 -2.11
N ILE A 16 -3.15 -3.86 -1.40
CA ILE A 16 -4.03 -4.88 -1.99
C ILE A 16 -5.41 -4.76 -1.37
N LEU A 17 -6.43 -4.63 -2.22
CA LEU A 17 -7.83 -4.79 -1.84
C LEU A 17 -8.25 -6.23 -2.08
N LEU A 18 -8.68 -6.91 -1.02
CA LEU A 18 -9.24 -8.25 -1.07
C LEU A 18 -10.76 -8.22 -0.92
N SER A 19 -11.44 -9.04 -1.70
CA SER A 19 -12.86 -9.34 -1.53
C SER A 19 -13.10 -10.11 -0.23
N SER A 20 -14.36 -10.30 0.14
CA SER A 20 -14.76 -11.19 1.24
C SER A 20 -14.31 -12.64 1.06
N THR A 21 -13.99 -13.07 -0.16
CA THR A 21 -13.52 -14.43 -0.49
C THR A 21 -11.99 -14.49 -0.67
N ASN A 22 -11.27 -13.49 -0.17
CA ASN A 22 -9.81 -13.34 -0.30
C ASN A 22 -9.31 -13.30 -1.75
N LYS A 23 -10.16 -12.91 -2.71
CA LYS A 23 -9.72 -12.65 -4.08
C LYS A 23 -9.19 -11.23 -4.19
N VAL A 24 -8.10 -11.04 -4.93
CA VAL A 24 -7.59 -9.71 -5.25
C VAL A 24 -8.59 -8.99 -6.13
N VAL A 25 -9.09 -7.86 -5.65
CA VAL A 25 -9.95 -6.93 -6.38
C VAL A 25 -9.08 -5.87 -7.04
N GLU A 26 -8.12 -5.33 -6.30
CA GLU A 26 -7.19 -4.30 -6.79
C GLU A 26 -5.82 -4.47 -6.15
N ARG A 27 -4.78 -4.08 -6.89
CA ARG A 27 -3.40 -3.97 -6.40
C ARG A 27 -2.79 -2.69 -6.94
N THR A 28 -2.25 -1.89 -6.03
CA THR A 28 -1.57 -0.64 -6.36
C THR A 28 -0.18 -0.66 -5.76
N ARG A 29 0.81 -0.18 -6.53
CA ARG A 29 2.21 -0.11 -6.12
C ARG A 29 2.76 1.28 -6.40
N ILE A 30 3.31 1.90 -5.37
CA ILE A 30 3.89 3.25 -5.46
C ILE A 30 5.34 3.24 -4.95
N PRO A 31 6.23 4.11 -5.45
CA PRO A 31 7.54 4.30 -4.83
C PRO A 31 7.36 4.86 -3.42
N THR A 32 8.22 4.44 -2.49
CA THR A 32 8.18 4.91 -1.08
C THR A 32 8.68 6.35 -0.93
N ASN A 33 9.44 6.87 -1.90
CA ASN A 33 10.04 8.21 -1.87
C ASN A 33 10.82 8.50 -0.57
N GLN A 34 11.69 7.57 -0.17
CA GLN A 34 12.49 7.67 1.08
C GLN A 34 13.29 8.97 1.23
N GLN A 35 13.61 9.62 0.11
CA GLN A 35 14.34 10.87 0.06
C GLN A 35 13.58 12.01 0.76
N ASP A 36 12.26 11.91 0.81
CA ASP A 36 11.37 12.88 1.45
C ASP A 36 11.18 12.61 2.96
N GLY A 37 11.89 11.63 3.52
CA GLY A 37 11.85 11.27 4.94
C GLY A 37 10.52 10.67 5.40
N TYR A 38 10.29 10.67 6.73
CA TYR A 38 9.06 10.10 7.32
C TYR A 38 7.79 10.81 6.84
N GLU A 39 7.89 12.11 6.57
CA GLU A 39 6.80 12.97 6.08
C GLU A 39 6.23 12.50 4.74
N ALA A 40 6.99 11.73 3.96
CA ALA A 40 6.51 11.10 2.72
C ALA A 40 5.26 10.23 2.95
N SER A 41 5.15 9.62 4.13
CA SER A 41 4.05 8.70 4.49
C SER A 41 2.88 9.39 5.19
N LEU A 42 3.00 10.68 5.55
CA LEU A 42 2.03 11.40 6.39
C LEU A 42 1.10 12.34 5.61
N LYS A 43 1.28 12.48 4.29
CA LYS A 43 0.41 13.35 3.48
C LYS A 43 -0.90 12.66 3.15
N GLY A 44 -1.90 12.90 3.99
CA GLY A 44 -3.33 12.58 3.78
C GLY A 44 -4.09 13.70 3.12
#